data_AF-A0A9W8VNW2-F1
#
_entry.id   AF-A0A9W8VNW2-F1
#
_cell.length_a   1.000
_cell.length_b   1.000
_cell.length_c   1.000
_cell.angle_alpha   90.00
_cell.angle_beta   90.00
_cell.angle_gamma   90.00
#
_symmetry.space_group_name_H-M   'P 1'
#
loop_
_entity.id
_entity.type
_entity.pdbx_description
1 polymer ?
#
loop_
_entity_poly.entity_id
_entity_poly.type
_entity_poly.pdbx_seq_one_letter_code
_entity_poly.pdbx_strand_id
1 'polypeptide(L)'
;MDYHAIHGYDRASFDTPGTHRLPTVSASQALDDLGNDASTQVSTGIEGLDRALIGTASIDSQDSSVKGGVQRGQVTEIWGPPGTGKTALGLLSSFAI
;
A
#
# COMPACT_ATOMS: atom_id res chain seq x y z
N MET A 1 44.56 -1.44 -31.57
CA MET A 1 44.05 -0.41 -30.64
C MET A 1 42.97 -1.07 -29.82
N ASP A 2 43.14 -1.14 -28.51
CA ASP A 2 42.24 -1.90 -27.64
C ASP A 2 41.06 -1.00 -27.21
N TYR A 3 39.85 -1.34 -27.63
CA TYR A 3 38.64 -0.52 -27.43
C TYR A 3 38.38 -0.23 -25.94
N HIS A 4 38.64 -1.24 -25.09
CA HIS A 4 38.43 -1.18 -23.65
C HIS A 4 39.47 -0.29 -22.93
N ALA A 5 40.62 0.00 -23.55
CA ALA A 5 41.61 0.94 -23.01
C ALA A 5 41.20 2.41 -23.22
N ILE A 6 40.31 2.67 -24.19
CA ILE A 6 39.81 4.02 -24.50
C ILE A 6 38.46 4.26 -23.80
N HIS A 7 37.57 3.27 -23.81
CA HIS A 7 36.19 3.42 -23.33
C HIS A 7 35.93 2.82 -21.94
N GLY A 8 36.86 2.04 -21.37
CA GLY A 8 36.64 1.31 -20.13
C GLY A 8 35.66 0.14 -20.31
N TYR A 9 35.47 -0.65 -19.26
CA TYR A 9 34.45 -1.70 -19.24
C TYR A 9 33.08 -1.10 -18.87
N ASP A 10 32.04 -1.44 -19.62
CA ASP A 10 30.65 -1.16 -19.26
C ASP A 10 30.29 -1.95 -18.00
N ARG A 11 30.52 -1.34 -16.83
CA ARG A 11 29.97 -1.84 -15.57
C ARG A 11 28.52 -1.42 -15.49
N ALA A 12 27.62 -2.38 -15.67
CA ALA A 12 26.20 -2.18 -15.41
C ALA A 12 26.04 -1.64 -13.98
N SER A 13 25.28 -0.55 -13.83
CA SER A 13 25.06 0.13 -12.55
C SER A 13 24.50 -0.79 -11.45
N PHE A 14 23.94 -1.95 -11.82
CA PHE A 14 23.38 -2.95 -10.90
C PHE A 14 24.43 -3.68 -10.05
N ASP A 15 25.70 -3.73 -10.48
CA ASP A 15 26.77 -4.49 -9.81
C ASP A 15 27.60 -3.64 -8.83
N THR A 16 27.10 -2.46 -8.46
CA THR A 16 27.81 -1.55 -7.54
C THR A 16 27.43 -1.85 -6.08
N PRO A 17 28.37 -2.30 -5.22
CA PRO A 17 28.10 -2.54 -3.82
C PRO A 17 27.84 -1.20 -3.14
N GLY A 18 26.58 -0.89 -2.85
CA GLY A 18 26.16 0.37 -2.23
C GLY A 18 24.91 1.02 -2.83
N THR A 19 24.34 0.48 -3.91
CA THR A 19 23.05 0.98 -4.40
C THR A 19 21.91 0.47 -3.51
N HIS A 20 21.34 1.38 -2.71
CA HIS A 20 20.10 1.21 -1.95
C HIS A 20 18.91 1.14 -2.92
N ARG A 21 18.85 0.06 -3.72
CA ARG A 21 17.68 -0.24 -4.53
C ARG A 21 16.61 -0.75 -3.59
N LEU A 22 15.45 -0.10 -3.62
CA LEU A 22 14.25 -0.70 -3.06
C LEU A 22 14.03 -2.05 -3.79
N PRO A 23 13.66 -3.11 -3.06
CA PRO A 23 13.41 -4.41 -3.68
C PRO A 23 12.39 -4.25 -4.81
N THR A 24 12.75 -4.68 -6.02
CA THR A 24 11.83 -4.68 -7.16
C THR A 24 10.87 -5.84 -7.02
N VAL A 25 9.59 -5.54 -6.82
CA VAL A 25 8.51 -6.54 -6.87
C VAL A 25 7.93 -6.59 -8.28
N SER A 26 7.63 -7.79 -8.77
CA SER A 26 6.90 -7.94 -10.04
C SER A 26 5.48 -7.39 -9.89
N ALA A 27 4.97 -6.74 -10.94
CA ALA A 27 3.58 -6.26 -10.96
C ALA A 27 2.56 -7.40 -10.77
N SER A 28 2.84 -8.59 -11.30
CA SER A 28 1.98 -9.77 -11.11
C SER A 28 1.97 -10.25 -9.66
N GLN A 29 3.16 -10.30 -9.04
CA GLN A 29 3.29 -10.68 -7.62
C GLN A 29 2.55 -9.69 -6.73
N ALA A 30 2.71 -8.39 -6.98
CA ALA A 30 2.00 -7.35 -6.23
C ALA A 30 0.47 -7.45 -6.39
N LEU A 31 -0.02 -7.90 -7.55
CA LEU A 31 -1.45 -8.13 -7.79
C LEU A 31 -1.96 -9.38 -7.04
N ASP A 32 -1.19 -10.47 -7.04
CA ASP A 32 -1.52 -11.68 -6.28
C ASP A 32 -1.51 -11.42 -4.77
N ASP A 33 -0.51 -10.66 -4.28
CA ASP A 33 -0.41 -10.26 -2.87
C ASP A 33 -1.61 -9.36 -2.48
N LEU A 34 -2.00 -8.41 -3.34
CA LEU A 34 -3.17 -7.56 -3.14
C LEU A 34 -4.48 -8.36 -3.02
N GLY A 35 -4.62 -9.44 -3.77
CA GLY A 35 -5.80 -10.32 -3.70
C GLY A 35 -5.85 -11.17 -2.42
N ASN A 36 -4.70 -11.52 -1.86
CA ASN A 36 -4.58 -12.35 -0.66
C ASN A 36 -4.65 -11.55 0.66
N ASP A 37 -4.36 -10.24 0.62
CA ASP A 37 -4.25 -9.36 1.80
C ASP A 37 -5.58 -8.78 2.32
N ALA A 38 -6.72 -9.25 1.82
CA ALA A 38 -8.06 -8.77 2.19
C ALA A 38 -8.40 -8.85 3.70
N SER A 39 -7.56 -9.50 4.51
CA SER A 39 -7.73 -9.73 5.95
C SER A 39 -7.06 -8.70 6.88
N THR A 40 -6.44 -7.64 6.35
CA THR A 40 -5.65 -6.68 7.16
C THR A 40 -6.30 -5.30 7.34
N GLN A 41 -7.61 -5.28 7.60
CA GLN A 41 -8.38 -4.03 7.75
C GLN A 41 -8.41 -3.55 9.21
N VAL A 42 -8.26 -2.25 9.42
CA VAL A 42 -8.35 -1.60 10.74
C VAL A 42 -9.68 -0.85 10.83
N SER A 43 -10.51 -1.24 11.80
CA SER A 43 -11.78 -0.54 12.06
C SER A 43 -11.53 0.90 12.50
N THR A 44 -12.33 1.81 11.96
CA THR A 44 -12.37 3.23 12.32
C THR A 44 -13.18 3.51 13.60
N GLY A 45 -13.86 2.49 14.13
CA GLY A 45 -14.83 2.63 15.24
C GLY A 45 -16.17 3.22 14.80
N ILE A 46 -16.38 3.48 13.51
CA ILE A 46 -17.62 3.99 12.93
C ILE A 46 -18.10 2.98 11.89
N GLU A 47 -19.14 2.20 12.20
CA GLU A 47 -19.64 1.12 11.34
C GLU A 47 -19.98 1.59 9.91
N GLY A 48 -20.58 2.79 9.79
CA GLY A 48 -20.92 3.37 8.49
C GLY A 48 -19.69 3.70 7.64
N LEU A 49 -18.60 4.14 8.27
CA LEU A 49 -17.34 4.44 7.59
C LEU A 49 -16.60 3.16 7.25
N ASP A 50 -16.54 2.20 8.17
CA ASP A 50 -15.94 0.89 7.93
C ASP A 50 -16.58 0.22 6.72
N ARG A 51 -17.92 0.20 6.66
CA ARG A 51 -18.65 -0.35 5.53
C ARG A 51 -18.37 0.41 4.22
N ALA A 52 -18.22 1.73 4.28
CA ALA A 52 -17.89 2.54 3.10
C ALA A 52 -16.45 2.30 2.60
N LEU A 53 -15.56 1.82 3.46
CA LEU A 53 -14.17 1.48 3.13
C LEU A 53 -13.98 0.03 2.67
N ILE A 54 -15.05 -0.77 2.60
CA ILE A 54 -15.00 -2.10 1.96
C ILE A 54 -14.68 -1.86 0.48
N GLY A 55 -13.43 -2.13 0.10
CA GLY A 55 -12.95 -1.90 -1.26
C GLY A 55 -13.78 -2.64 -2.31
N THR A 56 -13.79 -2.10 -3.52
CA THR A 56 -14.45 -2.70 -4.70
C THR A 56 -13.87 -4.07 -5.09
N ALA A 57 -12.78 -4.52 -4.46
CA ALA A 57 -12.23 -5.86 -4.66
C ALA A 57 -13.04 -6.97 -3.94
N SER A 58 -13.91 -6.61 -2.98
CA SER A 58 -14.65 -7.57 -2.15
C SER A 58 -15.99 -8.02 -2.76
N ILE A 59 -16.29 -7.61 -4.00
CA ILE A 59 -17.62 -7.78 -4.61
C ILE A 59 -17.94 -9.26 -4.88
N ASP A 60 -16.93 -10.13 -5.01
CA ASP A 60 -17.13 -11.56 -5.29
C ASP A 60 -17.26 -12.43 -4.02
N SER A 61 -16.91 -11.89 -2.86
CA SER A 61 -17.14 -12.56 -1.57
C SER A 61 -18.53 -12.19 -1.04
N GLN A 62 -19.53 -12.94 -1.48
CA GLN A 62 -20.91 -13.02 -0.97
C GLN A 62 -20.96 -13.52 0.49
N ASP A 63 -20.08 -13.03 1.36
CA ASP A 63 -20.11 -13.36 2.77
C ASP A 63 -20.40 -12.09 3.58
N SER A 64 -21.60 -12.06 4.13
CA SER A 64 -22.22 -10.93 4.84
C SER A 64 -21.53 -10.50 6.14
N SER A 65 -20.26 -10.90 6.35
CA SER A 65 -19.47 -10.68 7.56
C SER A 65 -18.14 -9.94 7.31
N VAL A 66 -17.94 -9.34 6.14
CA VAL A 66 -16.74 -8.53 5.90
C VAL A 66 -16.82 -7.26 6.75
N LYS A 67 -16.11 -7.25 7.87
CA LYS A 67 -15.85 -6.05 8.67
C LYS A 67 -14.91 -5.17 7.86
N GLY A 68 -15.45 -4.06 7.36
CA GLY A 68 -14.71 -3.06 6.62
C GLY A 68 -13.71 -2.27 7.47
N GLY A 69 -12.92 -1.41 6.84
CA GLY A 69 -11.98 -0.53 7.54
C GLY A 69 -10.85 -0.03 6.66
N VAL A 70 -9.92 0.69 7.27
CA VAL A 70 -8.70 1.20 6.63
C VAL A 70 -7.77 0.04 6.31
N GLN A 71 -7.36 -0.10 5.04
CA GLN A 71 -6.46 -1.17 4.61
C GLN A 71 -5.04 -0.92 5.12
N ARG A 72 -4.43 -1.91 5.79
CA ARG A 72 -3.00 -1.87 6.11
C ARG A 72 -2.17 -1.97 4.84
N GLY A 73 -0.98 -1.38 4.85
CA GLY A 73 -0.09 -1.35 3.67
C GLY A 73 -0.54 -0.40 2.56
N GLN A 74 -1.69 0.26 2.69
CA GLN A 74 -2.18 1.27 1.76
C GLN A 74 -2.19 2.66 2.41
N VAL A 75 -2.14 3.69 1.56
CA VAL A 75 -2.28 5.08 1.99
C VAL A 75 -3.74 5.49 1.83
N THR A 76 -4.39 5.85 2.93
CA THR A 76 -5.75 6.41 2.92
C THR A 76 -5.67 7.92 3.15
N GLU A 77 -6.30 8.68 2.27
CA GLU A 77 -6.29 10.14 2.31
C GLU A 77 -7.67 10.70 2.69
N ILE A 78 -7.71 11.69 3.59
CA ILE A 78 -8.94 12.26 4.13
C ILE A 78 -8.99 13.76 3.79
N TRP A 79 -9.99 14.16 3.01
CA TRP A 79 -10.15 15.53 2.52
C TRP A 79 -11.38 16.23 3.11
N GLY A 80 -11.35 17.57 3.17
CA GLY A 80 -12.51 18.39 3.52
C GLY A 80 -12.17 19.77 4.14
N PRO A 81 -13.16 20.68 4.26
CA PRO A 81 -13.02 21.99 4.89
C PRO A 81 -12.39 21.97 6.30
N PRO A 82 -11.84 23.10 6.82
CA PRO A 82 -11.39 23.16 8.21
C PRO A 82 -12.55 22.84 9.17
N GLY A 83 -12.26 22.12 10.27
CA GLY A 83 -13.26 21.74 11.27
C GLY A 83 -14.08 20.46 10.99
N THR A 84 -13.90 19.78 9.85
CA THR A 84 -14.64 18.54 9.52
C THR A 84 -14.18 17.28 10.26
N GLY A 85 -13.28 17.40 11.23
CA GLY A 85 -12.87 16.25 12.06
C GLY A 85 -11.79 15.34 11.47
N LYS A 86 -11.12 15.69 10.37
CA LYS A 86 -10.03 14.89 9.77
C LYS A 86 -8.95 14.47 10.77
N THR A 87 -8.48 15.40 11.60
CA THR A 87 -7.48 15.14 12.65
C THR A 87 -8.04 14.25 13.76
N ALA A 88 -9.29 14.47 14.17
CA ALA A 88 -9.95 13.65 15.18
C ALA A 88 -10.11 12.20 14.70
N LEU A 89 -10.45 12.00 13.42
CA LEU A 89 -10.54 10.68 12.80
C LEU A 89 -9.18 9.96 12.78
N GLY A 90 -8.10 10.67 12.44
CA GLY A 90 -6.74 10.12 12.51
C GLY A 90 -6.33 9.68 13.92
N LEU A 91 -6.69 10.46 14.96
CA LEU A 91 -6.41 10.09 16.36
C LEU A 91 -7.21 8.86 16.80
N LEU A 92 -8.47 8.73 16.39
CA LEU A 92 -9.31 7.57 16.70
C LEU A 92 -8.74 6.29 16.08
N SER A 93 -8.29 6.35 14.82
CA SER A 93 -7.69 5.21 14.13
C SER A 93 -6.32 4.82 14.71
N SER A 94 -5.56 5.76 15.28
CA SER A 94 -4.26 5.48 15.90
C SER A 94 -4.34 4.53 17.11
N PHE A 95 -5.50 4.43 17.77
CA PHE A 95 -5.67 3.47 18.88
C PHE A 95 -5.90 2.03 18.39
N ALA A 96 -6.23 1.86 17.11
CA ALA A 96 -6.55 0.58 16.52
C ALA A 96 -5.36 -0.11 15.82
N ILE A 97 -4.17 0.50 15.83
CA ILE A 97 -2.91 0.00 15.24
C ILE A 97 -1.92 -0.28 16.37
#